data_AF-A0A964J1V2-F1
#
_entry.id   AF-A0A964J1V2-F1
#
_cell.length_a   1.000
_cell.length_b   1.000
_cell.length_c   1.000
_cell.angle_alpha   90.00
_cell.angle_beta   90.00
_cell.angle_gamma   90.00
#
_symmetry.space_group_name_H-M   'P 1'
#
loop_
_entity.id
_entity.type
_entity.pdbx_description
1 polymer ?
#
loop_
_entity_poly.entity_id
_entity_poly.type
_entity_poly.pdbx_seq_one_letter_code
_entity_poly.pdbx_strand_id
1 'polypeptide(L)'
;MGACALILLFLPATARSQSNAESGAQLARHLSTMKRDRQVLRFFEAHAWLLSDPRFAIEAKRQLHVHTLSLRRAERRASAARITLVRRMKERRLAAVVAASPPKVICRVFGSYCREALAVSRCESGLQTDARNGQYLGLFQMGSRERRIFGHGVSATDQAVAAHRYFVASGRDWSPWSCKP
;
A
#
# COMPACT_ATOMS: atom_id res chain seq x y z
N MET A 1 26.62 36.25 -9.89
CA MET A 1 25.22 36.67 -10.03
C MET A 1 24.60 35.76 -11.09
N GLY A 2 24.06 34.58 -10.76
CA GLY A 2 22.69 34.35 -10.26
C GLY A 2 21.74 34.24 -11.48
N ALA A 3 20.88 33.25 -11.70
CA ALA A 3 20.28 32.17 -10.90
C ALA A 3 19.96 30.99 -11.85
N CYS A 4 20.19 29.73 -11.48
CA CYS A 4 19.21 28.82 -10.85
C CYS A 4 17.79 28.88 -11.47
N ALA A 5 17.47 27.93 -12.37
CA ALA A 5 16.10 27.58 -12.71
C ALA A 5 15.89 26.09 -12.39
N LEU A 6 15.51 25.84 -11.14
CA LEU A 6 14.99 24.57 -10.64
C LEU A 6 13.64 24.28 -11.31
N ILE A 7 13.61 23.40 -12.31
CA ILE A 7 12.37 22.81 -12.82
C ILE A 7 12.02 21.63 -11.91
N LEU A 8 11.35 21.93 -10.79
CA LEU A 8 10.60 20.94 -10.02
C LEU A 8 9.19 20.83 -10.61
N LEU A 9 9.04 20.00 -11.65
CA LEU A 9 7.72 19.67 -12.18
C LEU A 9 7.11 18.51 -11.38
N PHE A 10 6.02 18.86 -10.69
CA PHE A 10 5.02 17.98 -10.12
C PHE A 10 4.78 16.74 -10.99
N LEU A 11 5.19 15.56 -10.50
CA LEU A 11 4.79 14.29 -11.09
C LEU A 11 3.28 14.09 -10.86
N PRO A 12 2.44 14.05 -11.90
CA PRO A 12 1.01 13.92 -11.73
C PRO A 12 0.68 12.50 -11.26
N ALA A 13 -0.26 12.38 -10.33
CA ALA A 13 -0.75 11.10 -9.80
C ALA A 13 -1.22 10.12 -10.89
N THR A 14 -1.50 10.61 -12.11
CA THR A 14 -1.88 9.84 -13.30
C THR A 14 -0.77 8.93 -13.80
N ALA A 15 0.48 9.39 -13.86
CA ALA A 15 1.63 8.57 -14.29
C ALA A 15 1.85 7.37 -13.36
N ARG A 16 1.58 7.57 -12.07
CA ARG A 16 1.70 6.50 -11.07
C ARG A 16 0.53 5.52 -11.16
N SER A 17 -0.69 5.98 -11.37
CA SER A 17 -1.85 5.10 -11.61
C SER A 17 -1.65 4.20 -12.84
N GLN A 18 -1.16 4.78 -13.93
CA GLN A 18 -0.83 4.06 -15.18
C GLN A 18 0.22 2.98 -14.97
N SER A 19 1.31 3.25 -14.23
CA SER A 19 2.36 2.24 -13.99
C SER A 19 1.89 1.02 -13.17
N ASN A 20 0.85 1.16 -12.35
CA ASN A 20 0.24 0.02 -11.64
C ASN A 20 -0.67 -0.80 -12.55
N ALA A 21 -1.51 -0.13 -13.34
CA ALA A 21 -2.32 -0.80 -14.36
C ALA A 21 -1.43 -1.57 -15.35
N GLU A 22 -0.31 -0.97 -15.73
CA GLU A 22 0.70 -1.58 -16.59
C GLU A 22 1.36 -2.82 -15.94
N SER A 23 1.70 -2.74 -14.66
CA SER A 23 2.26 -3.88 -13.91
C SER A 23 1.25 -5.03 -13.77
N GLY A 24 -0.01 -4.71 -13.51
CA GLY A 24 -1.11 -5.67 -13.47
C GLY A 24 -1.35 -6.33 -14.84
N ALA A 25 -1.35 -5.53 -15.90
CA ALA A 25 -1.47 -6.01 -17.27
C ALA A 25 -0.29 -6.91 -17.67
N GLN A 26 0.94 -6.58 -17.25
CA GLN A 26 2.11 -7.41 -17.49
C GLN A 26 2.01 -8.77 -16.80
N LEU A 27 1.57 -8.80 -15.54
CA LEU A 27 1.32 -10.05 -14.84
C LEU A 27 0.26 -10.89 -15.56
N ALA A 28 -0.86 -10.27 -15.95
CA ALA A 28 -1.95 -10.94 -16.67
C ALA A 28 -1.45 -11.56 -17.99
N ARG A 29 -0.61 -10.86 -18.75
CA ARG A 29 0.03 -11.39 -19.97
C ARG A 29 0.85 -12.64 -19.67
N HIS A 30 1.69 -12.62 -18.64
CA HIS A 30 2.51 -13.79 -18.27
C HIS A 30 1.66 -14.99 -17.84
N LEU A 31 0.59 -14.75 -17.07
CA LEU A 31 -0.35 -15.82 -16.66
C LEU A 31 -1.10 -16.41 -17.86
N SER A 32 -1.49 -15.59 -18.84
CA SER A 32 -2.11 -16.07 -20.08
C SER A 32 -1.16 -16.96 -20.88
N THR A 33 0.10 -16.54 -21.04
CA THR A 33 1.15 -17.37 -21.67
C THR A 33 1.31 -18.71 -20.94
N MET A 34 1.40 -18.70 -19.61
CA MET A 34 1.51 -19.92 -18.81
C MET A 34 0.31 -20.86 -19.02
N LYS A 35 -0.91 -20.32 -19.08
CA LYS A 35 -2.13 -21.10 -19.32
C LYS A 35 -2.06 -21.81 -20.68
N ARG A 36 -1.70 -21.07 -21.73
CA ARG A 36 -1.56 -21.60 -23.09
C ARG A 36 -0.48 -22.68 -23.15
N ASP A 37 0.72 -22.40 -22.63
CA ASP A 37 1.83 -23.34 -22.70
C ASP A 37 1.52 -24.63 -21.93
N ARG A 38 0.91 -24.54 -20.73
CA ARG A 38 0.45 -25.73 -19.98
C ARG A 38 -0.61 -26.53 -20.72
N GLN A 39 -1.48 -25.88 -21.48
CA GLN A 39 -2.47 -26.59 -22.30
C GLN A 39 -1.80 -27.40 -23.40
N VAL A 40 -0.80 -26.84 -24.08
CA VAL A 40 -0.03 -27.55 -25.11
C VAL A 40 0.79 -28.70 -24.51
N LEU A 41 1.43 -28.49 -23.36
CA LEU A 41 2.19 -29.55 -22.69
C LEU A 41 1.28 -30.72 -22.28
N ARG A 42 0.10 -30.44 -21.70
CA ARG A 42 -0.90 -31.47 -21.38
C ARG A 42 -1.43 -32.20 -22.62
N PHE A 43 -1.55 -31.51 -23.74
CA PHE A 43 -1.90 -32.16 -25.01
C PHE A 43 -0.85 -33.21 -25.39
N PHE A 44 0.44 -32.89 -25.31
CA PHE A 44 1.50 -33.86 -25.59
C PHE A 44 1.62 -34.97 -24.55
N GLU A 45 1.33 -34.70 -23.27
CA GLU A 45 1.23 -35.74 -22.25
C GLU A 45 0.13 -36.76 -22.59
N ALA A 46 -1.04 -36.29 -23.02
CA ALA A 46 -2.15 -37.16 -23.43
C ALA A 46 -1.91 -37.87 -24.78
N HIS A 47 -1.09 -37.29 -25.66
CA HIS A 47 -0.81 -37.80 -27.01
C HIS A 47 0.68 -38.12 -27.19
N ALA A 48 1.29 -38.78 -26.21
CA ALA A 48 2.71 -39.07 -26.21
C ALA A 48 3.19 -39.86 -27.45
N TRP A 49 2.30 -40.63 -28.08
CA TRP A 49 2.57 -41.34 -29.33
C TRP A 49 3.02 -40.43 -30.48
N LEU A 50 2.57 -39.17 -30.52
CA LEU A 50 2.99 -38.17 -31.51
C LEU A 50 4.49 -37.87 -31.46
N LEU A 51 5.14 -38.11 -30.32
CA LEU A 51 6.57 -37.89 -30.13
C LEU A 51 7.41 -39.03 -30.74
N SER A 52 6.79 -40.18 -31.03
CA SER A 52 7.43 -41.38 -31.56
C SER A 52 7.03 -41.69 -33.00
N ASP A 53 5.85 -41.25 -33.45
CA ASP A 53 5.39 -41.46 -34.84
C ASP A 53 6.27 -40.67 -35.81
N PRO A 54 6.96 -41.33 -36.77
CA PRO A 54 7.87 -40.67 -37.70
C PRO A 54 7.25 -39.53 -38.51
N ARG A 55 5.93 -39.56 -38.74
CA ARG A 55 5.20 -38.52 -39.49
C ARG A 55 5.11 -37.20 -38.72
N PHE A 56 5.10 -37.25 -37.39
CA PHE A 56 4.83 -36.09 -36.53
C PHE A 56 5.96 -35.76 -35.54
N ALA A 57 6.86 -36.72 -35.27
CA ALA A 57 7.84 -36.65 -34.18
C ALA A 57 8.73 -35.40 -34.22
N ILE A 58 9.13 -34.94 -35.41
CA ILE A 58 10.02 -33.77 -35.55
C ILE A 58 9.31 -32.51 -35.02
N GLU A 59 8.11 -32.21 -35.54
CA GLU A 59 7.36 -31.02 -35.14
C GLU A 59 6.83 -31.15 -33.71
N ALA A 60 6.37 -32.33 -33.30
CA ALA A 60 5.91 -32.58 -31.93
C ALA A 60 7.01 -32.32 -30.89
N LYS A 61 8.24 -32.82 -31.13
CA LYS A 61 9.39 -32.55 -30.25
C LYS A 61 9.78 -31.07 -30.25
N ARG A 62 9.73 -30.40 -31.40
CA ARG A 62 10.01 -28.96 -31.50
C ARG A 62 9.01 -28.14 -30.69
N GLN A 63 7.72 -28.38 -30.85
CA GLN A 63 6.66 -27.70 -30.12
C GLN A 63 6.77 -27.96 -28.60
N LEU A 64 6.99 -29.22 -28.20
CA LEU A 64 7.20 -29.58 -26.81
C LEU A 64 8.37 -28.79 -26.20
N HIS A 65 9.50 -28.69 -26.91
CA HIS A 65 10.67 -27.93 -26.46
C HIS A 65 10.37 -26.42 -26.32
N VAL A 66 9.79 -25.81 -27.36
CA VAL A 66 9.47 -24.37 -27.38
C VAL A 66 8.51 -24.00 -26.24
N HIS A 67 7.43 -24.76 -26.05
CA HIS A 67 6.45 -24.47 -25.01
C HIS A 67 6.99 -24.74 -23.60
N THR A 68 7.87 -25.73 -23.43
CA THR A 68 8.57 -25.96 -22.14
C THR A 68 9.43 -24.76 -21.77
N LEU A 69 10.23 -24.24 -22.71
CA LEU A 69 11.07 -23.06 -22.47
C LEU A 69 10.24 -21.79 -22.25
N SER A 70 9.18 -21.61 -23.05
CA SER A 70 8.25 -20.49 -22.90
C SER A 70 7.58 -20.49 -21.52
N LEU A 71 7.09 -21.65 -21.05
CA LEU A 71 6.47 -21.78 -19.74
C LEU A 71 7.43 -21.38 -18.61
N ARG A 72 8.66 -21.93 -18.61
CA ARG A 72 9.68 -21.60 -17.61
C ARG A 72 10.00 -20.10 -17.58
N ARG A 73 10.09 -19.45 -18.75
CA ARG A 73 10.31 -18.00 -18.85
C ARG A 73 9.12 -17.22 -18.32
N ALA A 74 7.90 -17.62 -18.68
CA ALA A 74 6.67 -16.97 -18.23
C ALA A 74 6.49 -17.08 -16.71
N GLU A 75 6.82 -18.22 -16.11
CA GLU A 75 6.78 -18.43 -14.66
C GLU A 75 7.74 -17.51 -13.90
N ARG A 76 9.00 -17.43 -14.34
CA ARG A 76 9.99 -16.52 -13.74
C ARG A 76 9.53 -15.06 -13.81
N ARG A 77 9.02 -14.64 -14.98
CA ARG A 77 8.53 -13.28 -15.19
C ARG A 77 7.26 -12.98 -14.37
N ALA A 78 6.32 -13.92 -14.28
CA ALA A 78 5.12 -13.77 -13.46
C ALA A 78 5.47 -13.63 -11.98
N SER A 79 6.41 -14.43 -11.46
CA SER A 79 6.88 -14.33 -10.08
C SER A 79 7.50 -12.96 -9.78
N ALA A 80 8.43 -12.51 -10.64
CA ALA A 80 9.06 -11.19 -10.49
C ALA A 80 8.03 -10.03 -10.57
N ALA A 81 7.05 -10.13 -11.48
CA ALA A 81 5.98 -9.14 -11.61
C ALA A 81 5.08 -9.10 -10.36
N ARG A 82 4.75 -10.27 -9.78
CA ARG A 82 3.98 -10.36 -8.52
C ARG A 82 4.70 -9.69 -7.36
N ILE A 83 5.98 -10.01 -7.15
CA ILE A 83 6.79 -9.41 -6.08
C ILE A 83 6.82 -7.89 -6.22
N THR A 84 7.05 -7.40 -7.44
CA THR A 84 7.06 -5.96 -7.73
C THR A 84 5.73 -5.30 -7.43
N LEU A 85 4.62 -5.91 -7.84
CA LEU A 85 3.27 -5.39 -7.60
C LEU A 85 2.96 -5.29 -6.11
N VAL A 86 3.24 -6.35 -5.35
CA VAL A 86 3.02 -6.39 -3.88
C VAL A 86 3.83 -5.31 -3.18
N ARG A 87 5.12 -5.16 -3.53
CA ARG A 87 5.98 -4.10 -2.97
C ARG A 87 5.38 -2.72 -3.20
N ARG A 88 4.98 -2.41 -4.44
CA ARG A 88 4.35 -1.13 -4.81
C ARG A 88 3.05 -0.88 -4.06
N MET A 89 2.21 -1.90 -3.89
CA MET A 89 0.97 -1.78 -3.11
C MET A 89 1.26 -1.46 -1.64
N LYS A 90 2.26 -2.10 -1.03
CA LYS A 90 2.68 -1.81 0.34
C LYS A 90 3.18 -0.37 0.48
N GLU A 91 4.05 0.08 -0.42
CA GLU A 91 4.55 1.46 -0.45
C GLU A 91 3.43 2.48 -0.58
N ARG A 92 2.45 2.23 -1.46
CA ARG A 92 1.27 3.09 -1.59
C ARG A 92 0.45 3.14 -0.32
N ARG A 93 0.24 2.00 0.33
CA ARG A 93 -0.52 1.95 1.58
C ARG A 93 0.19 2.78 2.65
N LEU A 94 1.51 2.66 2.77
CA LEU A 94 2.32 3.47 3.69
C LEU A 94 2.25 4.95 3.33
N ALA A 95 2.44 5.31 2.06
CA ALA A 95 2.34 6.69 1.60
C ALA A 95 0.93 7.28 1.83
N ALA A 96 -0.12 6.50 1.61
CA ALA A 96 -1.50 6.91 1.87
C ALA A 96 -1.80 7.09 3.37
N VAL A 97 -1.14 6.33 4.25
CA VAL A 97 -1.20 6.53 5.70
C VAL A 97 -0.48 7.81 6.10
N VAL A 98 0.71 8.07 5.55
CA VAL A 98 1.47 9.31 5.78
C VAL A 98 0.70 10.53 5.25
N ALA A 99 0.11 10.43 4.07
CA ALA A 99 -0.67 11.49 3.42
C ALA A 99 -2.11 11.61 3.94
N ALA A 100 -2.57 10.72 4.83
CA ALA A 100 -3.92 10.81 5.35
C ALA A 100 -4.03 12.09 6.19
N SER A 101 -4.92 13.00 5.77
CA SER A 101 -5.12 14.24 6.49
C SER A 101 -5.54 13.96 7.94
N PRO A 102 -5.03 14.72 8.93
CA PRO A 102 -5.38 14.52 10.33
C PRO A 102 -6.88 14.41 10.59
N PRO A 103 -7.77 15.22 9.95
CA PRO A 103 -9.21 15.06 10.14
C PRO A 103 -9.75 13.68 9.74
N LYS A 104 -9.29 13.14 8.60
CA LYS A 104 -9.73 11.83 8.11
C LYS A 104 -9.26 10.70 9.01
N VAL A 105 -8.09 10.86 9.62
CA VAL A 105 -7.54 9.90 10.57
C VAL A 105 -8.31 9.97 11.90
N ILE A 106 -8.50 11.18 12.45
CA ILE A 106 -9.25 11.42 13.68
C ILE A 106 -10.63 10.76 13.59
N CYS A 107 -11.39 11.04 12.53
CA CYS A 107 -12.73 10.48 12.39
C CYS A 107 -12.74 8.95 12.22
N ARG A 108 -11.72 8.38 11.57
CA ARG A 108 -11.60 6.92 11.46
C ARG A 108 -11.33 6.27 12.81
N VAL A 109 -10.50 6.88 13.65
CA VAL A 109 -10.10 6.34 14.95
C VAL A 109 -11.19 6.53 16.00
N PHE A 110 -11.78 7.72 16.07
CA PHE A 110 -12.79 8.07 17.10
C PHE A 110 -14.22 7.64 16.74
N GLY A 111 -14.48 7.21 15.50
CA GLY A 111 -15.77 6.65 15.10
C GLY A 111 -16.94 7.61 15.37
N SER A 112 -17.88 7.20 16.21
CA SER A 112 -19.04 8.02 16.61
C SER A 112 -18.65 9.36 17.25
N TYR A 113 -17.48 9.43 17.89
CA TYR A 113 -16.94 10.64 18.53
C TYR A 113 -16.13 11.52 17.55
N CYS A 114 -16.19 11.26 16.24
CA CYS A 114 -15.45 12.00 15.20
C CYS A 114 -15.60 13.52 15.32
N ARG A 115 -16.83 14.03 15.46
CA ARG A 115 -17.07 15.49 15.54
C ARG A 115 -16.41 16.12 16.76
N GLU A 116 -16.56 15.48 17.91
CA GLU A 116 -15.98 15.94 19.18
C GLU A 116 -14.46 15.92 19.14
N ALA A 117 -13.88 14.82 18.66
CA ALA A 117 -12.43 14.67 18.53
C ALA A 117 -11.81 15.69 17.56
N LEU A 118 -12.53 16.03 16.47
CA LEU A 118 -12.10 17.09 15.55
C LEU A 118 -12.12 18.47 16.22
N ALA A 119 -13.16 18.78 17.01
CA ALA A 119 -13.26 20.05 17.73
C ALA A 119 -12.09 20.20 18.71
N VAL A 120 -11.85 19.17 19.53
CA VAL A 120 -10.73 19.14 20.47
C VAL A 120 -9.39 19.27 19.74
N SER A 121 -9.10 18.44 18.73
CA SER A 121 -7.81 18.50 18.03
C SER A 121 -7.58 19.82 17.28
N ARG A 122 -8.65 20.41 16.72
CA ARG A 122 -8.57 21.73 16.07
C ARG A 122 -8.24 22.83 17.08
N CYS A 123 -8.83 22.81 18.26
CA CYS A 123 -8.57 23.78 19.31
C CYS A 123 -7.17 23.59 19.93
N GLU A 124 -6.79 22.35 20.22
CA GLU A 124 -5.51 22.02 20.87
C GLU A 124 -4.29 22.30 19.98
N SER A 125 -4.39 22.02 18.67
CA SER A 125 -3.21 22.08 17.80
C SER A 125 -3.46 22.63 16.40
N GLY A 126 -4.67 23.05 16.07
CA GLY A 126 -5.02 23.42 14.70
C GLY A 126 -4.92 22.23 13.72
N LEU A 127 -5.09 21.00 14.21
CA LEU A 127 -4.92 19.74 13.45
C LEU A 127 -3.47 19.50 12.97
N GLN A 128 -2.47 20.10 13.61
CA GLN A 128 -1.06 19.91 13.29
C GLN A 128 -0.46 18.74 14.09
N THR A 129 0.22 17.82 13.41
CA THR A 129 0.89 16.65 14.03
C THR A 129 2.22 17.00 14.69
N ASP A 130 2.80 18.12 14.32
CA ASP A 130 4.09 18.63 14.81
C ASP A 130 3.94 19.79 15.81
N ALA A 131 2.70 20.17 16.17
CA ALA A 131 2.42 21.18 17.18
C ALA A 131 3.09 20.85 18.52
N ARG A 132 3.66 21.88 19.16
CA ARG A 132 4.36 21.74 20.44
C ARG A 132 3.95 22.88 21.37
N ASN A 133 3.54 22.53 22.58
CA ASN A 133 3.33 23.48 23.67
C ASN A 133 4.00 22.94 24.94
N GLY A 134 5.24 23.37 25.19
CA GLY A 134 6.06 22.84 26.29
C GLY A 134 6.20 21.31 26.19
N GLN A 135 5.69 20.59 27.20
CA GLN A 135 5.72 19.13 27.21
C GLN A 135 4.62 18.46 26.39
N TYR A 136 3.62 19.20 25.90
CA TYR A 136 2.45 18.70 25.17
C TYR A 136 2.71 18.69 23.66
N LEU A 137 2.37 17.58 22.99
CA LEU A 137 2.76 17.34 21.59
C LEU A 137 1.62 16.82 20.72
N GLY A 138 1.63 17.24 19.46
CA GLY A 138 0.84 16.67 18.39
C GLY A 138 -0.65 17.04 18.41
N LEU A 139 -1.45 16.26 17.69
CA LEU A 139 -2.86 16.53 17.38
C LEU A 139 -3.74 16.81 18.59
N PHE A 140 -3.45 16.17 19.71
CA PHE A 140 -4.28 16.20 20.91
C PHE A 140 -3.50 16.72 22.12
N GLN A 141 -2.36 17.37 21.89
CA GLN A 141 -1.52 17.98 22.93
C GLN A 141 -1.37 17.08 24.17
N MET A 142 -1.13 15.78 23.98
CA MET A 142 -1.01 14.84 25.11
C MET A 142 0.28 15.11 25.88
N GLY A 143 0.27 14.94 27.21
CA GLY A 143 1.43 15.14 28.08
C GLY A 143 2.48 14.03 28.01
N SER A 144 3.65 14.27 28.61
CA SER A 144 4.79 13.33 28.57
C SER A 144 4.49 11.98 29.24
N ARG A 145 3.71 12.01 30.34
CA ARG A 145 3.25 10.82 31.05
C ARG A 145 2.23 10.04 30.22
N GLU A 146 1.25 10.72 29.65
CA GLU A 146 0.16 10.13 28.87
C GLU A 146 0.70 9.49 27.59
N ARG A 147 1.64 10.15 26.91
CA ARG A 147 2.36 9.57 25.76
C ARG A 147 3.14 8.30 26.11
N ARG A 148 3.67 8.20 27.32
CA ARG A 148 4.38 7.01 27.80
C ARG A 148 3.42 5.84 28.04
N ILE A 149 2.24 6.13 28.57
CA ILE A 149 1.22 5.12 28.93
C ILE A 149 0.45 4.64 27.68
N PHE A 150 -0.02 5.58 26.86
CA PHE A 150 -0.93 5.28 25.75
C PHE A 150 -0.24 5.18 24.38
N GLY A 151 1.03 5.59 24.33
CA GLY A 151 1.87 5.64 23.13
C GLY A 151 1.92 7.02 22.50
N HIS A 152 2.81 7.18 21.52
CA HIS A 152 2.90 8.35 20.65
C HIS A 152 3.70 8.02 19.40
N GLY A 153 3.49 8.76 18.32
CA GLY A 153 4.28 8.64 17.09
C GLY A 153 4.25 9.92 16.27
N VAL A 154 5.01 9.93 15.18
CA VAL A 154 5.14 11.09 14.29
C VAL A 154 3.93 11.26 13.36
N SER A 155 3.18 10.19 13.12
CA SER A 155 2.05 10.23 12.20
C SER A 155 0.76 10.65 12.89
N ALA A 156 -0.17 11.25 12.12
CA ALA A 156 -1.52 11.52 12.59
C ALA A 156 -2.22 10.26 13.13
N THR A 157 -1.92 9.09 12.55
CA THR A 157 -2.52 7.81 12.97
C THR A 157 -2.06 7.42 14.36
N ASP A 158 -0.75 7.47 14.61
CA ASP A 158 -0.19 7.10 15.93
C ASP A 158 -0.70 8.05 17.02
N GLN A 159 -0.76 9.35 16.72
CA GLN A 159 -1.24 10.36 17.66
C GLN A 159 -2.73 10.24 17.95
N ALA A 160 -3.57 10.02 16.92
CA ALA A 160 -5.01 9.83 17.11
C ALA A 160 -5.31 8.52 17.87
N VAL A 161 -4.57 7.43 17.59
CA VAL A 161 -4.72 6.16 18.32
C VAL A 161 -4.33 6.31 19.80
N ALA A 162 -3.22 6.99 20.09
CA ALA A 162 -2.82 7.29 21.46
C ALA A 162 -3.88 8.13 22.20
N ALA A 163 -4.38 9.19 21.56
CA ALA A 163 -5.42 10.04 22.13
C ALA A 163 -6.73 9.26 22.37
N HIS A 164 -7.13 8.40 21.45
CA HIS A 164 -8.32 7.57 21.62
C HIS A 164 -8.17 6.57 22.76
N ARG A 165 -6.99 5.97 22.95
CA ARG A 165 -6.71 5.12 24.12
C ARG A 165 -6.85 5.90 25.43
N TYR A 166 -6.35 7.15 25.46
CA TYR A 166 -6.49 7.99 26.63
C TYR A 166 -7.96 8.37 26.88
N PHE A 167 -8.71 8.74 25.83
CA PHE A 167 -10.13 9.04 25.88
C PHE A 167 -10.95 7.86 26.41
N VAL A 168 -10.67 6.63 25.95
CA VAL A 168 -11.35 5.44 26.49
C VAL A 168 -10.97 5.22 27.96
N ALA A 169 -9.70 5.41 28.33
CA ALA A 169 -9.23 5.25 29.70
C ALA A 169 -9.78 6.31 30.66
N SER A 170 -10.14 7.50 30.19
CA SER A 170 -10.84 8.53 30.97
C SER A 170 -12.34 8.27 31.11
N GLY A 171 -12.86 7.14 30.60
CA GLY A 171 -14.28 6.83 30.63
C GLY A 171 -15.06 7.38 29.43
N ARG A 172 -14.38 7.63 28.29
CA ARG A 172 -14.91 8.34 27.11
C ARG A 172 -15.32 9.76 27.43
N ASP A 173 -14.49 10.42 28.22
CA ASP A 173 -14.68 11.79 28.68
C ASP A 173 -13.52 12.69 28.26
N TRP A 174 -13.86 13.95 27.97
CA TRP A 174 -12.90 14.94 27.48
C TRP A 174 -12.21 15.71 28.61
N SER A 175 -12.46 15.43 29.91
CA SER A 175 -11.80 16.09 31.05
C SER A 175 -10.29 16.21 30.93
N PRO A 176 -9.53 15.25 30.36
CA PRO A 176 -8.08 15.38 30.25
C PRO A 176 -7.57 16.48 29.32
N TRP A 177 -8.38 16.91 28.36
CA TRP A 177 -8.03 17.94 27.39
C TRP A 177 -8.38 19.32 27.91
N SER A 178 -7.65 20.35 27.49
CA SER A 178 -8.00 21.73 27.87
C SER A 178 -9.21 22.19 27.07
N CYS A 179 -9.21 21.91 25.77
CA CYS A 179 -10.32 22.15 24.89
C CYS A 179 -11.41 21.08 25.04
N LYS A 180 -12.68 21.50 24.98
CA LYS A 180 -13.85 20.61 24.97
C LYS A 180 -14.57 20.69 23.61
N PRO A 181 -15.37 19.67 23.25
CA PRO A 181 -16.18 19.70 22.04
C PRO A 181 -17.14 20.88 21.95
#